data_AF-A0A349XPS1-F1
#
_entry.id   AF-A0A349XPS1-F1
#
_cell.length_a   1.000
_cell.length_b   1.000
_cell.length_c   1.000
_cell.angle_alpha   90.00
_cell.angle_beta   90.00
_cell.angle_gamma   90.00
#
_symmetry.space_group_name_H-M   'P 1'
#
loop_
_entity.id
_entity.type
_entity.pdbx_description
1 polymer ?
#
loop_
_entity_poly.entity_id
_entity_poly.type
_entity_poly.pdbx_seq_one_letter_code
_entity_poly.pdbx_strand_id
1 'polypeptide(L)'
;MDNARRREIEELSGGFDEPSAIPSEMAASKLSLFLDVDTRTINTLADKGVLSRKANGKFDTTESTQKYLAFAKRSRGNADLESAKVRVAEQTAAKLEMQNEISQGELVRASDVEARWTAIFTRVRAGVLAVPSRVAGRAGHFTAADLDIIDREIRDALQELSNGDA
;
A
#
# COMPACT_ATOMS: atom_id res chain seq x y z
N MET A 1 38.05 11.43 61.14
CA MET A 1 38.09 12.34 59.97
C MET A 1 37.49 13.65 60.39
N ASP A 2 38.28 14.69 60.20
CA ASP A 2 38.22 16.01 60.81
C ASP A 2 36.95 16.79 60.44
N ASN A 3 36.28 17.39 61.44
CA ASN A 3 35.04 18.17 61.29
C ASN A 3 35.27 19.42 60.41
N ALA A 4 36.52 19.88 60.31
CA ALA A 4 36.94 20.97 59.44
C ALA A 4 36.79 20.63 57.95
N ARG A 5 37.15 19.41 57.52
CA ARG A 5 37.04 18.99 56.10
C ARG A 5 35.59 18.77 55.65
N ARG A 6 34.66 18.50 56.59
CA ARG A 6 33.24 18.38 56.27
C ARG A 6 32.61 19.74 55.93
N ARG A 7 32.98 20.80 56.65
CA ARG A 7 32.50 22.17 56.37
C ARG A 7 33.03 22.72 55.04
N GLU A 8 34.28 22.42 54.70
CA GLU A 8 34.87 22.84 53.42
C GLU A 8 34.19 22.18 52.21
N ILE A 9 33.79 20.91 52.32
CA ILE A 9 33.03 20.22 51.26
C ILE A 9 31.62 20.82 51.11
N GLU A 10 31.01 21.24 52.20
CA GLU A 10 29.68 21.86 52.21
C GLU A 10 29.69 23.25 51.57
N GLU A 11 30.73 24.07 51.86
CA GLU A 11 30.91 25.41 51.27
C GLU A 11 31.36 25.38 49.80
N LEU A 12 32.15 24.39 49.37
CA LEU A 12 32.63 24.27 47.98
C LEU A 12 31.61 23.66 47.01
N SER A 13 30.51 23.08 47.51
CA SER A 13 29.52 22.40 46.66
C SER A 13 28.50 23.32 45.98
N GLY A 14 28.55 24.63 46.24
CA GLY A 14 27.88 25.66 45.44
C GLY A 14 26.48 25.25 44.96
N GLY A 15 25.57 24.97 45.90
CA GLY A 15 24.13 24.82 45.65
C GLY A 15 23.79 24.09 44.35
N PHE A 16 24.00 22.77 44.30
CA PHE A 16 23.24 21.96 43.36
C PHE A 16 21.77 22.08 43.75
N ASP A 17 21.03 22.91 43.02
CA ASP A 17 19.58 22.92 42.99
C ASP A 17 19.16 21.46 42.79
N GLU A 18 18.47 20.88 43.78
CA GLU A 18 17.92 19.54 43.65
C GLU A 18 17.16 19.46 42.32
N PRO A 19 17.18 18.32 41.60
CA PRO A 19 16.43 18.20 40.35
C PRO A 19 14.98 18.55 40.66
N SER A 20 14.56 19.73 40.19
CA SER A 20 13.28 20.36 40.49
C SER A 20 12.20 19.31 40.54
N ALA A 21 11.75 18.96 41.76
CA ALA A 21 10.75 17.92 41.94
C ALA A 21 9.52 18.34 41.13
N ILE A 22 9.15 17.52 40.14
CA ILE A 22 7.98 17.80 39.30
C ILE A 22 6.80 18.07 40.26
N PRO A 23 6.20 19.28 40.23
CA PRO A 23 5.11 19.62 41.12
C PRO A 23 4.01 18.57 41.02
N SER A 24 3.57 18.02 42.15
CA SER A 24 2.46 17.06 42.17
C SER A 24 1.17 17.65 41.60
N GLU A 25 1.01 18.97 41.73
CA GLU A 25 -0.09 19.72 41.14
C GLU A 25 0.40 20.92 40.33
N MET A 26 -0.17 21.11 39.14
CA MET A 26 0.11 22.25 38.27
C MET A 26 -1.17 23.03 37.94
N ALA A 27 -1.05 24.35 37.84
CA ALA A 27 -2.09 25.19 37.23
C ALA A 27 -2.15 24.93 35.72
N ALA A 28 -3.30 25.20 35.08
CA ALA A 28 -3.52 24.97 33.66
C ALA A 28 -2.42 25.55 32.75
N SER A 29 -1.91 26.75 33.07
CA SER A 29 -0.84 27.42 32.32
C SER A 29 0.51 26.72 32.43
N LYS A 30 0.87 26.21 33.61
CA LYS A 30 2.10 25.43 33.81
C LYS A 30 1.99 24.06 33.15
N LEU A 31 0.82 23.42 33.24
CA LEU A 31 0.57 22.13 32.61
C LEU A 31 0.56 22.24 31.08
N SER A 32 0.08 23.36 30.52
CA SER A 32 0.09 23.60 29.07
C SER A 32 1.52 23.70 28.53
N LEU A 33 2.39 24.43 29.23
CA LEU A 33 3.84 24.47 28.95
C LEU A 33 4.49 23.09 29.12
N PHE A 34 4.12 22.34 30.16
CA PHE A 34 4.71 21.04 30.46
C PHE A 34 4.35 19.95 29.44
N LEU A 35 3.09 19.93 28.99
CA LEU A 35 2.59 18.96 27.99
C LEU A 35 2.76 19.43 26.54
N ASP A 36 3.32 20.62 26.35
CA ASP A 36 3.49 21.29 25.05
C ASP A 36 2.18 21.37 24.24
N VAL A 37 1.12 21.87 24.89
CA VAL A 37 -0.20 22.08 24.29
C VAL A 37 -0.76 23.43 24.72
N ASP A 38 -1.69 23.98 23.96
CA ASP A 38 -2.30 25.26 24.34
C ASP A 38 -3.26 25.13 25.54
N THR A 39 -3.45 26.22 26.27
CA THR A 39 -4.29 26.24 27.48
C THR A 39 -5.77 25.97 27.19
N ARG A 40 -6.27 26.26 25.99
CA ARG A 40 -7.63 25.91 25.57
C ARG A 40 -7.76 24.40 25.35
N THR A 41 -6.74 23.75 24.80
CA THR A 41 -6.67 22.29 24.67
C THR A 41 -6.62 21.61 26.03
N ILE A 42 -5.87 22.14 27.01
CA ILE A 42 -5.91 21.64 28.39
C ILE A 42 -7.34 21.66 28.94
N ASN A 43 -8.07 22.77 28.82
CA ASN A 43 -9.45 22.84 29.29
C ASN A 43 -10.37 21.88 28.53
N THR A 44 -10.24 21.81 27.21
CA THR A 44 -11.03 20.88 26.38
C THR A 44 -10.78 19.42 26.76
N LEU A 45 -9.52 19.04 27.01
CA LEU A 45 -9.15 17.69 27.44
C LEU A 45 -9.62 17.39 28.85
N ALA A 46 -9.60 18.37 29.73
CA ALA A 46 -10.15 18.24 31.08
C ALA A 46 -11.67 18.06 31.06
N ASP A 47 -12.39 18.80 30.21
CA ASP A 47 -13.84 18.68 30.05
C ASP A 47 -14.24 17.33 29.42
N LYS A 48 -13.38 16.79 28.56
CA LYS A 48 -13.47 15.42 28.02
C LYS A 48 -13.06 14.33 29.02
N GLY A 49 -12.67 14.69 30.24
CA GLY A 49 -12.25 13.75 31.29
C GLY A 49 -10.87 13.11 31.06
N VAL A 50 -10.08 13.61 30.11
CA VAL A 50 -8.73 13.12 29.82
C VAL A 50 -7.71 13.65 30.82
N LEU A 51 -7.88 14.85 31.37
CA LEU A 51 -7.01 15.40 32.43
C LEU A 51 -7.72 15.37 33.78
N SER A 52 -6.96 15.16 34.86
CA SER A 52 -7.50 15.06 36.22
C SER A 52 -7.47 16.41 36.93
N ARG A 53 -8.64 17.05 37.08
CA ARG A 53 -8.80 18.32 37.81
C ARG A 53 -8.78 18.05 39.33
N LYS A 54 -8.04 18.87 40.07
CA LYS A 54 -8.03 18.97 41.54
C LYS A 54 -8.70 20.29 41.97
N ALA A 55 -8.78 20.52 43.28
CA ALA A 55 -9.33 21.75 43.84
C ALA A 55 -8.57 23.01 43.34
N ASN A 56 -9.25 24.16 43.35
CA ASN A 56 -8.69 25.46 42.99
C ASN A 56 -8.15 25.58 41.54
N GLY A 57 -8.70 24.82 40.59
CA GLY A 57 -8.32 24.92 39.18
C GLY A 57 -6.93 24.35 38.85
N LYS A 58 -6.39 23.52 39.75
CA LYS A 58 -5.14 22.78 39.56
C LYS A 58 -5.40 21.40 38.96
N PHE A 59 -4.34 20.77 38.48
CA PHE A 59 -4.35 19.45 37.87
C PHE A 59 -3.32 18.56 38.54
N ASP A 60 -3.66 17.29 38.70
CA ASP A 60 -2.69 16.26 39.11
C ASP A 60 -1.71 16.03 37.97
N THR A 61 -0.44 16.35 38.17
CA THR A 61 0.56 16.34 37.10
C THR A 61 0.82 14.92 36.60
N THR A 62 0.98 13.96 37.51
CA THR A 62 1.33 12.58 37.16
C THR A 62 0.15 11.90 36.46
N GLU A 63 -1.05 12.01 37.05
CA GLU A 63 -2.24 11.37 36.50
C GLU A 63 -2.64 11.97 35.15
N SER A 64 -2.60 13.31 35.03
CA SER A 64 -2.95 14.00 33.79
C SER A 64 -1.96 13.72 32.66
N THR A 65 -0.66 13.61 32.97
CA THR A 65 0.37 13.27 31.98
C THR A 65 0.19 11.85 31.44
N GLN A 66 -0.06 10.88 32.32
CA GLN A 66 -0.29 9.49 31.92
C GLN A 66 -1.53 9.35 31.03
N LYS A 67 -2.65 9.98 31.44
CA LYS A 67 -3.90 9.96 30.67
C LYS A 67 -3.77 10.68 29.33
N TYR A 68 -3.06 11.82 29.29
CA TYR A 68 -2.77 12.53 28.05
C TYR A 68 -1.94 11.68 27.09
N LEU A 69 -0.87 11.02 27.58
CA LEU A 69 -0.03 10.16 26.76
C LEU A 69 -0.82 8.97 26.19
N ALA A 70 -1.70 8.37 26.99
CA ALA A 70 -2.59 7.30 26.54
C ALA A 70 -3.58 7.79 25.47
N PHE A 71 -4.17 8.97 25.66
CA PHE A 71 -5.06 9.60 24.68
C PHE A 71 -4.33 9.90 23.36
N ALA A 72 -3.13 10.49 23.42
CA ALA A 72 -2.33 10.82 22.25
C ALA A 72 -1.94 9.56 21.45
N LYS A 73 -1.52 8.49 22.15
CA LYS A 73 -1.23 7.19 21.51
C LYS A 73 -2.45 6.61 20.80
N ARG A 74 -3.62 6.64 21.44
CA ARG A 74 -4.87 6.14 20.84
C ARG A 74 -5.30 6.97 19.64
N SER A 75 -5.17 8.30 19.72
CA SER A 75 -5.52 9.20 18.62
C SER A 75 -4.63 8.99 17.40
N ARG A 76 -3.33 8.78 17.59
CA ARG A 76 -2.41 8.42 16.49
C ARG A 76 -2.75 7.06 15.89
N GLY A 77 -2.96 6.04 16.72
CA GLY A 77 -3.34 4.70 16.24
C GLY A 77 -4.64 4.69 15.44
N ASN A 78 -5.63 5.51 15.83
CA ASN A 78 -6.87 5.68 15.06
C ASN A 78 -6.63 6.40 13.73
N ALA A 79 -5.82 7.46 13.70
CA ALA A 79 -5.50 8.18 12.46
C ALA A 79 -4.77 7.27 11.45
N ASP A 80 -3.81 6.48 11.94
CA ASP A 80 -3.08 5.51 11.12
C ASP A 80 -4.04 4.44 10.56
N LEU A 81 -4.95 3.93 11.39
CA LEU A 81 -5.97 2.95 10.98
C LEU A 81 -6.93 3.51 9.93
N GLU A 82 -7.41 4.75 10.09
CA GLU A 82 -8.28 5.38 9.09
C GLU A 82 -7.53 5.63 7.78
N SER A 83 -6.27 6.06 7.83
CA SER A 83 -5.45 6.23 6.62
C SER A 83 -5.23 4.91 5.87
N ALA A 84 -5.03 3.80 6.60
CA ALA A 84 -4.90 2.48 6.02
C ALA A 84 -6.22 2.00 5.38
N LYS A 85 -7.36 2.25 6.03
CA LYS A 85 -8.69 1.94 5.48
C LYS A 85 -8.98 2.69 4.19
N VAL A 86 -8.65 4.00 4.14
CA VAL A 86 -8.81 4.81 2.92
C VAL A 86 -8.01 4.18 1.77
N ARG A 87 -6.74 3.84 2.00
CA ARG A 87 -5.90 3.20 0.99
C ARG A 87 -6.46 1.86 0.50
N VAL A 88 -6.96 1.02 1.41
CA VAL A 88 -7.60 -0.25 1.05
C VAL A 88 -8.88 -0.02 0.24
N ALA A 89 -9.69 0.99 0.60
CA ALA A 89 -10.90 1.33 -0.12
C ALA A 89 -10.61 1.81 -1.54
N GLU A 90 -9.60 2.66 -1.73
CA GLU A 90 -9.13 3.11 -3.05
C GLU A 90 -8.69 1.93 -3.93
N GLN A 91 -7.85 1.04 -3.38
CA GLN A 91 -7.41 -0.16 -4.10
C GLN A 91 -8.56 -1.11 -4.46
N THR A 92 -9.55 -1.22 -3.57
CA THR A 92 -10.74 -2.05 -3.79
C THR A 92 -11.63 -1.45 -4.87
N ALA A 93 -11.81 -0.13 -4.89
CA ALA A 93 -12.55 0.59 -5.93
C ALA A 93 -11.90 0.39 -7.31
N ALA A 94 -10.59 0.59 -7.41
CA ALA A 94 -9.85 0.37 -8.67
C ALA A 94 -9.96 -1.09 -9.16
N LYS A 95 -9.90 -2.07 -8.24
CA LYS A 95 -10.12 -3.47 -8.58
C LYS A 95 -11.53 -3.73 -9.11
N LEU A 96 -12.54 -3.11 -8.49
CA LEU A 96 -13.94 -3.27 -8.91
C LEU A 96 -14.18 -2.64 -10.28
N GLU A 97 -13.60 -1.47 -10.55
CA GLU A 97 -13.66 -0.80 -11.85
C GLU A 97 -13.06 -1.67 -12.95
N MET A 98 -11.85 -2.20 -12.74
CA MET A 98 -11.21 -3.13 -13.68
C MET A 98 -12.06 -4.40 -13.90
N GLN A 99 -12.70 -4.94 -12.86
CA GLN A 99 -13.59 -6.10 -13.01
C GLN A 99 -14.84 -5.75 -13.81
N ASN A 100 -15.42 -4.56 -13.59
CA ASN A 100 -16.56 -4.08 -14.35
C ASN A 100 -16.21 -3.95 -15.84
N GLU A 101 -15.07 -3.33 -16.17
CA GLU A 101 -14.58 -3.19 -17.55
C GLU A 101 -14.34 -4.56 -18.23
N ILE A 102 -13.77 -5.52 -17.52
CA ILE A 102 -13.63 -6.91 -18.02
C ILE A 102 -15.01 -7.52 -18.28
N SER A 103 -15.96 -7.37 -17.34
CA SER A 103 -17.30 -7.96 -17.48
C SER A 103 -18.15 -7.34 -18.60
N GLN A 104 -17.92 -6.06 -18.89
CA GLN A 104 -18.55 -5.36 -20.01
C GLN A 104 -17.89 -5.70 -21.36
N GLY A 105 -16.74 -6.39 -21.34
CA GLY A 105 -16.01 -6.81 -22.52
C GLY A 105 -15.08 -5.74 -23.11
N GLU A 106 -14.91 -4.61 -22.42
CA GLU A 106 -13.99 -3.53 -22.82
C GLU A 106 -12.52 -3.92 -22.60
N LEU A 107 -12.25 -4.79 -21.62
CA LEU A 107 -10.93 -5.36 -21.37
C LEU A 107 -10.91 -6.87 -21.59
N VAL A 108 -10.01 -7.32 -22.47
CA VAL A 108 -9.73 -8.74 -22.70
C VAL A 108 -8.31 -9.05 -22.24
N ARG A 109 -8.12 -10.19 -21.56
CA ARG A 109 -6.79 -10.64 -21.17
C ARG A 109 -5.99 -10.97 -22.42
N ALA A 110 -4.79 -10.38 -22.55
CA ALA A 110 -3.91 -10.62 -23.69
C ALA A 110 -3.62 -12.11 -23.92
N SER A 111 -3.48 -12.90 -22.86
CA SER A 111 -3.26 -14.34 -22.96
C SER A 111 -4.44 -15.11 -23.56
N ASP A 112 -5.68 -14.66 -23.31
CA ASP A 112 -6.86 -15.28 -23.93
C ASP A 112 -6.92 -14.96 -25.43
N VAL A 113 -6.56 -13.73 -25.80
CA VAL A 113 -6.46 -13.28 -27.21
C VAL A 113 -5.39 -14.09 -27.93
N GLU A 114 -4.19 -14.18 -27.37
CA GLU A 114 -3.06 -14.93 -27.93
C GLU A 114 -3.41 -16.42 -28.09
N ALA A 115 -3.99 -17.05 -27.06
CA ALA A 115 -4.39 -18.45 -27.12
C ALA A 115 -5.43 -18.70 -28.23
N ARG A 116 -6.42 -17.79 -28.36
CA ARG A 116 -7.46 -17.91 -29.39
C ARG A 116 -6.90 -17.71 -30.79
N TRP A 117 -6.04 -16.71 -31.00
CA TRP A 117 -5.40 -16.49 -32.29
C TRP A 117 -4.45 -17.61 -32.67
N THR A 118 -3.65 -18.10 -31.72
CA THR A 118 -2.77 -19.27 -31.93
C THR A 118 -3.59 -20.48 -32.37
N ALA A 119 -4.72 -20.76 -31.71
CA ALA A 119 -5.60 -21.85 -32.09
C ALA A 119 -6.19 -21.68 -33.51
N ILE A 120 -6.62 -20.46 -33.86
CA ILE A 120 -7.14 -20.13 -35.19
C ILE A 120 -6.05 -20.36 -36.25
N PHE A 121 -4.87 -19.76 -36.10
CA PHE A 121 -3.79 -19.88 -37.07
C PHE A 121 -3.26 -21.30 -37.20
N THR A 122 -3.23 -22.07 -36.11
CA THR A 122 -2.87 -23.50 -36.14
C THR A 122 -3.84 -24.29 -37.02
N ARG A 123 -5.14 -24.05 -36.90
CA ARG A 123 -6.17 -24.70 -37.74
C ARG A 123 -6.07 -24.27 -39.19
N VAL A 124 -5.84 -22.98 -39.44
CA VAL A 124 -5.65 -22.46 -40.80
C VAL A 124 -4.43 -23.13 -41.44
N ARG A 125 -3.28 -23.16 -40.77
CA ARG A 125 -2.06 -23.82 -41.25
C ARG A 125 -2.30 -25.28 -41.58
N ALA A 126 -2.94 -26.03 -40.68
CA ALA A 126 -3.26 -27.44 -40.91
C ALA A 126 -4.20 -27.62 -42.13
N GLY A 127 -5.21 -26.75 -42.26
CA GLY A 127 -6.17 -26.80 -43.36
C GLY A 127 -5.53 -26.50 -44.72
N VAL A 128 -4.61 -25.54 -44.76
CA VAL A 128 -3.86 -25.13 -45.94
C VAL A 128 -2.85 -26.22 -46.35
N LEU A 129 -2.06 -26.76 -45.41
CA LEU A 129 -1.12 -27.85 -45.70
C LEU A 129 -1.80 -29.15 -46.15
N ALA A 130 -3.08 -29.35 -45.82
CA ALA A 130 -3.86 -30.49 -46.29
C ALA A 130 -4.46 -30.30 -47.70
N VAL A 131 -4.31 -29.13 -48.33
CA VAL A 131 -4.84 -28.86 -49.67
C VAL A 131 -4.33 -29.85 -50.74
N PRO A 132 -3.02 -30.14 -50.87
CA PRO A 132 -2.53 -31.02 -51.92
C PRO A 132 -3.15 -32.42 -51.86
N SER A 133 -3.26 -33.00 -50.66
CA SER A 133 -3.91 -34.30 -50.44
C SER A 133 -5.40 -34.28 -50.81
N ARG A 134 -6.13 -33.21 -50.47
CA ARG A 134 -7.54 -33.07 -50.86
C ARG A 134 -7.72 -32.90 -52.38
N VAL A 135 -6.80 -32.19 -53.04
CA VAL A 135 -6.80 -32.04 -54.50
C VAL A 135 -6.56 -33.39 -55.17
N ALA A 136 -5.55 -34.14 -54.71
CA ALA A 136 -5.26 -35.49 -55.20
C ALA A 136 -6.47 -36.43 -55.09
N GLY A 137 -7.21 -36.38 -53.98
CA GLY A 137 -8.40 -37.20 -53.77
C GLY A 137 -9.64 -36.78 -54.59
N ARG A 138 -9.68 -35.54 -55.10
CA ARG A 138 -10.85 -34.99 -55.84
C ARG A 138 -10.63 -34.90 -57.35
N ALA A 139 -9.38 -34.80 -57.79
CA ALA A 139 -9.03 -34.58 -59.18
C ALA A 139 -7.91 -35.56 -59.59
N GLY A 140 -8.32 -36.70 -60.15
CA GLY A 140 -7.40 -37.78 -60.54
C GLY A 140 -6.53 -37.50 -61.78
N HIS A 141 -6.59 -36.30 -62.35
CA HIS A 141 -5.75 -35.89 -63.49
C HIS A 141 -4.45 -35.20 -63.06
N PHE A 142 -4.30 -34.85 -61.78
CA PHE A 142 -3.04 -34.31 -61.28
C PHE A 142 -2.01 -35.42 -61.13
N THR A 143 -0.81 -35.18 -61.66
CA THR A 143 0.33 -36.05 -61.46
C THR A 143 0.97 -35.79 -60.10
N ALA A 144 1.84 -36.71 -59.66
CA ALA A 144 2.63 -36.50 -58.44
C ALA A 144 3.51 -35.23 -58.51
N ALA A 145 4.00 -34.88 -59.71
CA ALA A 145 4.80 -33.68 -59.92
C ALA A 145 3.97 -32.40 -59.74
N ASP A 146 2.72 -32.39 -60.22
CA ASP A 146 1.82 -31.23 -60.06
C ASP A 146 1.49 -30.99 -58.58
N LEU A 147 1.23 -32.07 -57.83
CA LEU A 147 0.93 -31.99 -56.40
C LEU A 147 2.13 -31.51 -55.57
N ASP A 148 3.35 -31.86 -55.97
CA ASP A 148 4.60 -31.41 -55.35
C ASP A 148 4.89 -29.92 -55.62
N ILE A 149 4.53 -29.42 -56.81
CA ILE A 149 4.56 -27.97 -57.10
C ILE A 149 3.59 -27.23 -56.19
N ILE A 150 2.35 -27.72 -56.06
CA ILE A 150 1.34 -27.10 -55.19
C ILE A 150 1.76 -27.12 -53.72
N ASP A 151 2.31 -28.23 -53.22
CA ASP A 151 2.78 -28.32 -51.82
C ASP A 151 3.91 -27.32 -51.54
N ARG A 152 4.88 -27.18 -52.46
CA ARG A 152 5.97 -26.21 -52.35
C ARG A 152 5.46 -24.78 -52.34
N GLU A 153 4.64 -24.40 -53.31
CA GLU A 153 4.09 -23.04 -53.40
C GLU A 153 3.32 -22.65 -52.13
N ILE A 154 2.54 -23.58 -51.59
CA ILE A 154 1.81 -23.36 -50.32
C ILE A 154 2.78 -23.14 -49.15
N ARG A 155 3.85 -23.91 -49.08
CA ARG A 155 4.85 -23.79 -48.00
C ARG A 155 5.66 -22.50 -48.12
N ASP A 156 6.03 -22.12 -49.34
CA ASP A 156 6.76 -20.89 -49.62
C ASP A 156 5.90 -19.67 -49.23
N ALA A 157 4.62 -19.64 -49.64
CA ALA A 157 3.68 -18.60 -49.22
C ALA A 157 3.49 -18.55 -47.69
N LEU A 158 3.39 -19.70 -47.00
CA LEU A 158 3.31 -19.75 -45.54
C LEU A 158 4.62 -19.28 -44.87
N GLN A 159 5.76 -19.50 -45.50
CA GLN A 159 7.06 -19.05 -45.01
C GLN A 159 7.23 -17.54 -45.17
N GLU A 160 6.82 -16.96 -46.31
CA GLU A 160 6.78 -15.52 -46.53
C GLU A 160 5.91 -14.81 -45.48
N LEU A 161 4.70 -15.32 -45.23
CA LEU A 161 3.81 -14.80 -44.18
C LEU A 161 4.41 -14.91 -42.77
N SER A 162 5.26 -15.92 -42.52
CA SER A 162 5.94 -16.08 -41.24
C SER A 162 7.08 -15.08 -41.04
N ASN A 163 7.69 -14.59 -42.11
CA ASN A 163 8.81 -13.67 -42.05
C ASN A 163 8.37 -12.21 -41.87
N GLY A 164 7.06 -11.92 -41.99
CA GLY A 164 6.48 -10.60 -41.74
C GLY A 164 6.55 -9.62 -42.92
N ASP A 165 6.90 -10.10 -44.12
CA ASP A 165 7.02 -9.27 -45.34
C ASP A 165 5.69 -9.18 -46.12
N ALA A 166 4.57 -8.98 -45.43
CA ALA A 166 3.25 -8.80 -46.03
C ALA A 166 2.43 -7.68 -45.35
#